data_AF-A0A8T0NRQ0-F1
#
_entry.id   AF-A0A8T0NRQ0-F1
#
_cell.length_a   1.000
_cell.length_b   1.000
_cell.length_c   1.000
_cell.angle_alpha   90.00
_cell.angle_beta   90.00
_cell.angle_gamma   90.00
#
_symmetry.space_group_name_H-M   'P 1'
#
loop_
_entity.id
_entity.type
_entity.pdbx_description
1 polymer ?
#
loop_
_entity_poly.entity_id
_entity_poly.type
_entity_poly.pdbx_seq_one_letter_code
_entity_poly.pdbx_strand_id
1 'polypeptide(L)'
;MLRRDAHPALHAAPRAVLVGITYAGTRRGCGELRGPINDVKCMRQLLCQRFCFPSDCIIMLTDDQKDPFRLPTKDNIRMAMQWLVQGCSYGDSLVFHFSGLGAQVPDEDGDEADGYDEAICPMDSFQKGPILDDEINEAMVRPLVHGAKLHAVVDACHSATVLDLPFLCHMSRSGNWQWEDHRPPSGACKGTSGGQAVLISGYSDGKSKFSVNPEACASVGAMTHSFIKAVECEPRGVTYGRLLTTMKAIMTNGGGSCDLQGPIGAPVRKVANFSGVQETNLSSSEMFDIYRKPFAL
;
A
#
# COMPACT_ATOMS: atom_id res chain seq x y z
N MET A 1 -50.43 -10.80 -12.96
CA MET A 1 -49.41 -10.29 -12.02
C MET A 1 -48.08 -10.93 -12.37
N LEU A 2 -47.24 -10.21 -13.12
CA LEU A 2 -45.87 -10.64 -13.43
C LEU A 2 -45.04 -10.61 -12.15
N ARG A 3 -44.36 -11.72 -11.85
CA ARG A 3 -43.35 -11.79 -10.79
C ARG A 3 -42.24 -10.80 -11.15
N ARG A 4 -41.94 -9.88 -10.24
CA ARG A 4 -40.75 -9.04 -10.30
C ARG A 4 -39.54 -9.97 -10.20
N ASP A 5 -38.76 -10.03 -11.26
CA ASP A 5 -37.43 -10.60 -11.24
C ASP A 5 -36.62 -9.88 -10.15
N ALA A 6 -36.08 -10.66 -9.21
CA ALA A 6 -35.09 -10.17 -8.29
C ALA A 6 -33.82 -9.88 -9.10
N HIS A 7 -33.48 -8.60 -9.27
CA HIS A 7 -32.16 -8.22 -9.74
C HIS A 7 -31.13 -8.84 -8.79
N PRO A 8 -30.11 -9.58 -9.28
CA PRO A 8 -29.02 -10.00 -8.42
C PRO A 8 -28.40 -8.72 -7.84
N ALA A 9 -28.26 -8.67 -6.51
CA ALA A 9 -27.47 -7.63 -5.88
C ALA A 9 -26.12 -7.59 -6.60
N LEU A 10 -25.70 -6.41 -7.09
CA LEU A 10 -24.34 -6.25 -7.62
C LEU A 10 -23.39 -6.72 -6.52
N HIS A 11 -22.79 -7.88 -6.72
CA HIS A 11 -21.79 -8.38 -5.79
C HIS A 11 -20.61 -7.43 -5.85
N ALA A 12 -20.20 -6.91 -4.70
CA ALA A 12 -18.92 -6.25 -4.50
C ALA A 12 -17.83 -7.01 -5.28
N ALA A 13 -17.17 -6.35 -6.23
CA ALA A 13 -16.16 -6.99 -7.06
C ALA A 13 -14.77 -6.72 -6.47
N PRO A 14 -14.17 -7.66 -5.72
CA PRO A 14 -12.83 -7.47 -5.20
C PRO A 14 -11.83 -7.40 -6.36
N ARG A 15 -11.00 -6.36 -6.40
CA ARG A 15 -9.94 -6.21 -7.41
C ARG A 15 -8.65 -5.79 -6.75
N ALA A 16 -7.52 -6.28 -7.27
CA ALA A 16 -6.23 -5.90 -6.76
C ALA A 16 -5.19 -5.64 -7.86
N VAL A 17 -4.31 -4.69 -7.61
CA VAL A 17 -3.09 -4.44 -8.37
C VAL A 17 -1.91 -4.59 -7.42
N LEU A 18 -0.98 -5.49 -7.76
CA LEU A 18 0.21 -5.79 -6.98
C LEU A 18 1.45 -5.50 -7.82
N VAL A 19 2.32 -4.61 -7.37
CA VAL A 19 3.51 -4.15 -8.10
C VAL A 19 4.75 -4.42 -7.25
N GLY A 20 5.69 -5.20 -7.78
CA GLY A 20 6.92 -5.58 -7.09
C GLY A 20 8.11 -5.43 -8.02
N ILE A 21 9.06 -4.56 -7.68
CA ILE A 21 10.16 -4.20 -8.58
C ILE A 21 11.50 -4.41 -7.86
N THR A 22 12.40 -5.23 -8.42
CA THR A 22 13.76 -5.41 -7.89
C THR A 22 14.78 -4.49 -8.54
N TYR A 23 14.45 -3.89 -9.68
CA TYR A 23 15.32 -3.05 -10.51
C TYR A 23 16.53 -3.83 -11.04
N ALA A 24 16.38 -5.15 -11.21
CA ALA A 24 17.44 -6.04 -11.69
C ALA A 24 17.95 -5.58 -13.08
N GLY A 25 19.27 -5.47 -13.22
CA GLY A 25 19.91 -5.06 -14.48
C GLY A 25 20.00 -3.55 -14.72
N THR A 26 19.49 -2.71 -13.81
CA THR A 26 19.59 -1.25 -13.90
C THR A 26 21.01 -0.80 -13.53
N ARG A 27 21.84 -0.45 -14.52
CA ARG A 27 23.29 -0.20 -14.35
C ARG A 27 23.68 1.08 -13.59
N ARG A 28 22.76 1.81 -12.93
CA ARG A 28 23.01 3.18 -12.44
C ARG A 28 22.63 3.42 -10.98
N GLY A 29 23.28 2.71 -10.06
CA GLY A 29 23.63 3.27 -8.74
C GLY A 29 22.72 2.96 -7.54
N CYS A 30 21.44 2.63 -7.71
CA CYS A 30 20.52 2.38 -6.59
C CYS A 30 20.57 0.92 -6.04
N GLY A 31 21.28 0.01 -6.73
CA GLY A 31 21.38 -1.39 -6.33
C GLY A 31 20.09 -2.19 -6.60
N GLU A 32 20.22 -3.51 -6.69
CA GLU A 32 19.08 -4.42 -6.86
C GLU A 32 18.42 -4.68 -5.49
N LEU A 33 17.11 -4.45 -5.39
CA LEU A 33 16.35 -4.79 -4.19
C LEU A 33 16.10 -6.30 -4.12
N ARG A 34 16.19 -6.86 -2.92
CA ARG A 34 15.83 -8.25 -2.64
C ARG A 34 14.56 -8.27 -1.81
N GLY A 35 13.47 -8.81 -2.33
CA GLY A 35 12.21 -8.89 -1.58
C GLY A 35 10.95 -8.58 -2.39
N PRO A 36 10.90 -7.50 -3.18
CA PRO A 36 9.64 -7.01 -3.76
C PRO A 36 8.79 -8.04 -4.52
N ILE A 37 9.43 -8.90 -5.32
CA ILE A 37 8.75 -9.99 -6.03
C ILE A 37 8.15 -11.02 -5.05
N ASN A 38 8.86 -11.33 -3.96
CA ASN A 38 8.35 -12.21 -2.92
C ASN A 38 7.20 -11.54 -2.14
N ASP A 39 7.30 -10.24 -1.87
CA ASP A 39 6.29 -9.47 -1.15
C ASP A 39 4.94 -9.50 -1.88
N VAL A 40 4.92 -9.23 -3.19
CA VAL A 40 3.68 -9.31 -3.99
C VAL A 40 3.15 -10.73 -4.11
N LYS A 41 4.02 -11.76 -4.12
CA LYS A 41 3.60 -13.17 -4.11
C LYS A 41 2.91 -13.52 -2.79
N CYS A 42 3.46 -13.08 -1.66
CA CYS A 42 2.86 -13.26 -0.34
C CYS A 42 1.55 -12.48 -0.21
N MET A 43 1.49 -11.23 -0.68
CA MET A 43 0.25 -10.43 -0.70
C MET A 43 -0.84 -11.10 -1.55
N ARG A 44 -0.49 -11.56 -2.76
CA ARG A 44 -1.42 -12.32 -3.63
C ARG A 44 -1.98 -13.55 -2.90
N GLN A 45 -1.12 -14.30 -2.21
CA GLN A 45 -1.53 -15.46 -1.45
C GLN A 45 -2.52 -15.08 -0.33
N LEU A 46 -2.21 -14.02 0.43
CA LEU A 46 -3.08 -13.50 1.49
C LEU A 46 -4.47 -13.13 0.93
N LEU A 47 -4.51 -12.35 -0.15
CA LEU A 47 -5.77 -11.90 -0.78
C LEU A 47 -6.62 -13.09 -1.25
N CYS A 48 -6.01 -14.06 -1.94
CA CYS A 48 -6.73 -15.25 -2.41
C CYS A 48 -7.22 -16.14 -1.25
N GLN A 49 -6.37 -16.40 -0.24
CA GLN A 49 -6.65 -17.40 0.80
C GLN A 49 -7.49 -16.86 1.96
N ARG A 50 -7.28 -15.60 2.36
CA ARG A 50 -7.93 -15.01 3.54
C ARG A 50 -9.17 -14.20 3.19
N PHE A 51 -9.10 -13.46 2.08
CA PHE A 51 -10.13 -12.51 1.62
C PHE A 51 -10.89 -12.98 0.37
N CYS A 52 -10.58 -14.16 -0.15
CA CYS A 52 -11.29 -14.79 -1.27
C CYS A 52 -11.27 -13.96 -2.56
N PHE A 53 -10.21 -13.18 -2.81
CA PHE A 53 -10.03 -12.49 -4.09
C PHE A 53 -9.84 -13.53 -5.20
N PRO A 54 -10.67 -13.54 -6.25
CA PRO A 54 -10.45 -14.39 -7.41
C PRO A 54 -9.12 -14.06 -8.08
N SER A 55 -8.38 -15.09 -8.52
CA SER A 55 -7.03 -14.89 -9.09
C SER A 55 -7.02 -14.08 -10.40
N ASP A 56 -8.12 -14.09 -11.13
CA ASP A 56 -8.38 -13.32 -12.35
C ASP A 56 -8.73 -11.86 -12.07
N CYS A 57 -9.11 -11.52 -10.84
CA CYS A 57 -9.32 -10.15 -10.38
C CYS A 57 -8.05 -9.50 -9.79
N ILE A 58 -6.89 -10.14 -9.96
CA ILE A 58 -5.59 -9.63 -9.48
C ILE A 58 -4.65 -9.41 -10.65
N ILE A 59 -4.26 -8.16 -10.89
CA ILE A 59 -3.15 -7.80 -11.79
C ILE A 59 -1.87 -7.78 -10.96
N MET A 60 -0.86 -8.54 -11.40
CA MET A 60 0.47 -8.54 -10.80
C MET A 60 1.48 -8.06 -11.84
N LEU A 61 2.28 -7.05 -11.48
CA LEU A 61 3.34 -6.48 -12.30
C LEU A 61 4.70 -6.70 -11.60
N THR A 62 5.59 -7.45 -12.22
CA THR A 62 6.95 -7.72 -11.69
C THR A 62 8.00 -7.71 -12.78
N ASP A 63 9.20 -7.25 -12.46
CA ASP A 63 10.31 -7.09 -13.42
C ASP A 63 11.07 -8.40 -13.72
N ASP A 64 10.64 -9.54 -13.15
CA ASP A 64 11.05 -10.90 -13.54
C ASP A 64 10.13 -11.54 -14.60
N GLN A 65 9.06 -10.85 -15.03
CA GLN A 65 8.13 -11.35 -16.05
C GLN A 65 8.72 -11.26 -17.46
N LYS A 66 8.26 -12.17 -18.33
CA LYS A 66 8.60 -12.15 -19.77
C LYS A 66 7.57 -11.39 -20.61
N ASP A 67 6.33 -11.30 -20.14
CA ASP A 67 5.25 -10.60 -20.85
C ASP A 67 5.45 -9.08 -20.70
N PRO A 68 5.64 -8.33 -21.81
CA PRO A 68 5.81 -6.88 -21.77
C PRO A 68 4.66 -6.13 -21.09
N PHE A 69 3.44 -6.66 -21.10
CA PHE A 69 2.27 -6.06 -20.44
C PHE A 69 2.23 -6.34 -18.92
N ARG A 70 3.10 -7.22 -18.43
CA ARG A 70 3.25 -7.54 -17.00
C ARG A 70 4.52 -6.94 -16.39
N LEU A 71 5.30 -6.22 -17.17
CA LEU A 71 6.44 -5.46 -16.68
C LEU A 71 5.96 -4.18 -15.96
N PRO A 72 6.56 -3.80 -14.82
CA PRO A 72 6.16 -2.65 -14.02
C PRO A 72 6.75 -1.33 -14.57
N THR A 73 6.46 -1.03 -15.84
CA THR A 73 6.78 0.26 -16.48
C THR A 73 5.82 1.36 -16.01
N LYS A 74 6.20 2.63 -16.17
CA LYS A 74 5.37 3.78 -15.80
C LYS A 74 3.97 3.67 -16.44
N ASP A 75 3.92 3.35 -17.72
CA ASP A 75 2.66 3.23 -18.46
C ASP A 75 1.82 2.04 -17.98
N ASN A 76 2.43 0.88 -17.75
CA ASN A 76 1.71 -0.31 -17.29
C ASN A 76 1.15 -0.13 -15.87
N ILE A 77 1.91 0.51 -14.98
CA ILE A 77 1.45 0.81 -13.62
C ILE A 77 0.24 1.76 -13.67
N ARG A 78 0.31 2.84 -14.45
CA ARG A 78 -0.82 3.77 -14.62
C ARG A 78 -2.06 3.09 -15.20
N MET A 79 -1.89 2.26 -16.23
CA MET A 79 -3.01 1.51 -16.81
C MET A 79 -3.64 0.56 -15.78
N ALA A 80 -2.81 -0.11 -14.96
CA ALA A 80 -3.29 -0.98 -13.90
C ALA A 80 -4.05 -0.20 -12.81
N MET A 81 -3.55 0.97 -12.40
CA MET A 81 -4.23 1.89 -11.48
C MET A 81 -5.61 2.30 -12.00
N GLN A 82 -5.68 2.72 -13.26
CA GLN A 82 -6.95 3.09 -13.90
C GLN A 82 -7.91 1.89 -13.98
N TRP A 83 -7.41 0.70 -14.34
CA TRP A 83 -8.20 -0.53 -14.36
C TRP A 83 -8.75 -0.90 -12.96
N LEU A 84 -7.98 -0.66 -11.89
CA LEU A 84 -8.38 -0.98 -10.52
C LEU A 84 -9.67 -0.27 -10.14
N VAL A 85 -9.78 1.03 -10.48
CA VAL A 85 -10.94 1.86 -10.14
C VAL A 85 -11.99 1.95 -11.25
N GLN A 86 -11.71 1.38 -12.43
CA GLN A 86 -12.60 1.47 -13.58
C GLN A 86 -13.98 0.89 -13.25
N GLY A 87 -15.03 1.71 -13.42
CA GLY A 87 -16.39 1.29 -13.14
C GLY A 87 -16.63 0.90 -11.68
N CYS A 88 -15.83 1.42 -10.73
CA CYS A 88 -16.05 1.16 -9.31
C CYS A 88 -17.47 1.55 -8.89
N SER A 89 -18.04 0.75 -8.01
CA SER A 89 -19.42 0.89 -7.56
C SER A 89 -19.54 0.66 -6.05
N TYR A 90 -20.72 0.94 -5.51
CA TYR A 90 -21.00 0.76 -4.09
C TYR A 90 -20.67 -0.68 -3.65
N GLY A 91 -19.85 -0.82 -2.61
CA GLY A 91 -19.46 -2.10 -2.04
C GLY A 91 -18.17 -2.68 -2.62
N ASP A 92 -17.62 -2.14 -3.71
CA ASP A 92 -16.36 -2.63 -4.27
C ASP A 92 -15.21 -2.49 -3.26
N SER A 93 -14.36 -3.52 -3.22
CA SER A 93 -13.16 -3.56 -2.39
C SER A 93 -11.92 -3.66 -3.27
N LEU A 94 -11.11 -2.62 -3.24
CA LEU A 94 -9.98 -2.41 -4.13
C LEU A 94 -8.70 -2.46 -3.30
N VAL A 95 -7.70 -3.19 -3.78
CA VAL A 95 -6.39 -3.29 -3.13
C VAL A 95 -5.30 -2.84 -4.08
N PHE A 96 -4.47 -1.89 -3.65
CA PHE A 96 -3.23 -1.53 -4.33
C PHE A 96 -2.06 -1.91 -3.42
N HIS A 97 -1.10 -2.68 -3.92
CA HIS A 97 0.12 -3.00 -3.18
C HIS A 97 1.33 -2.65 -4.05
N PHE A 98 2.26 -1.89 -3.47
CA PHE A 98 3.53 -1.56 -4.10
C PHE A 98 4.67 -1.93 -3.15
N SER A 99 5.67 -2.64 -3.67
CA SER A 99 6.96 -2.86 -3.01
C SER A 99 8.08 -2.52 -3.98
N GLY A 100 8.95 -1.59 -3.60
CA GLY A 100 9.97 -1.05 -4.50
C GLY A 100 10.67 0.19 -3.96
N LEU A 101 11.27 0.99 -4.85
CA LEU A 101 11.90 2.27 -4.52
C LEU A 101 10.84 3.38 -4.50
N GLY A 102 11.00 4.27 -3.52
CA GLY A 102 10.32 5.57 -3.46
C GLY A 102 11.32 6.70 -3.70
N ALA A 103 10.81 7.89 -3.99
CA ALA A 103 11.58 9.11 -4.18
C ALA A 103 10.77 10.33 -3.70
N GLN A 104 11.47 11.40 -3.36
CA GLN A 104 10.89 12.73 -3.13
C GLN A 104 11.32 13.67 -4.25
N VAL A 105 10.39 14.43 -4.80
CA VAL A 105 10.63 15.44 -5.82
C VAL A 105 10.25 16.80 -5.25
N PRO A 106 11.02 17.88 -5.46
CA PRO A 106 10.60 19.21 -5.01
C PRO A 106 9.22 19.55 -5.55
N ASP A 107 8.32 19.96 -4.66
CA ASP A 107 6.98 20.42 -5.00
C ASP A 107 7.08 21.79 -5.67
N GLU A 108 6.52 21.91 -6.87
CA GLU A 108 6.52 23.12 -7.69
C GLU A 108 5.20 23.90 -7.64
N ASP A 109 4.12 23.30 -7.13
CA ASP A 109 2.79 23.93 -7.07
C ASP A 109 2.38 24.36 -5.65
N GLY A 110 3.11 23.91 -4.64
CA GLY A 110 2.99 24.35 -3.25
C GLY A 110 1.83 23.71 -2.51
N ASP A 111 1.37 22.53 -2.95
CA ASP A 111 0.31 21.77 -2.31
C ASP A 111 0.79 20.76 -1.26
N GLU A 112 2.11 20.65 -1.06
CA GLU A 112 2.73 19.81 -0.03
C GLU A 112 3.17 20.59 1.21
N ALA A 113 2.92 19.99 2.39
CA ALA A 113 3.20 20.65 3.66
C ALA A 113 4.71 20.74 3.98
N ASP A 114 5.50 19.80 3.47
CA ASP A 114 6.95 19.76 3.62
C ASP A 114 7.70 20.27 2.37
N GLY A 115 6.97 20.58 1.29
CA GLY A 115 7.49 21.10 0.03
C GLY A 115 8.08 20.03 -0.91
N TYR A 116 7.68 18.77 -0.77
CA TYR A 116 8.11 17.68 -1.64
C TYR A 116 6.97 16.72 -1.98
N ASP A 117 6.81 16.44 -3.28
CA ASP A 117 5.95 15.35 -3.76
C ASP A 117 6.59 14.00 -3.46
N GLU A 118 5.78 13.09 -2.92
CA GLU A 118 6.16 11.69 -2.79
C GLU A 118 5.95 10.93 -4.09
N ALA A 119 6.81 9.96 -4.37
CA ALA A 119 6.75 9.26 -5.64
C ALA A 119 7.14 7.79 -5.54
N ILE A 120 6.49 6.96 -6.35
CA ILE A 120 6.92 5.56 -6.57
C ILE A 120 7.76 5.49 -7.85
N CYS A 121 8.77 4.61 -7.86
CA CYS A 121 9.64 4.46 -9.02
C CYS A 121 9.29 3.21 -9.85
N PRO A 122 8.61 3.34 -11.01
CA PRO A 122 8.61 2.30 -12.05
C PRO A 122 10.00 1.76 -12.44
N MET A 123 10.02 0.60 -13.11
CA MET A 123 11.30 0.02 -13.58
C MET A 123 12.03 0.89 -14.62
N ASP A 124 11.29 1.74 -15.35
CA ASP A 124 11.79 2.69 -16.34
C ASP A 124 11.84 4.14 -15.82
N SER A 125 11.86 4.33 -14.50
CA SER A 125 11.90 5.66 -13.88
C SER A 125 13.12 6.50 -14.26
N PHE A 126 14.25 5.88 -14.57
CA PHE A 126 15.42 6.60 -15.04
C PHE A 126 15.21 7.25 -16.41
N GLN A 127 14.29 6.71 -17.23
CA GLN A 127 13.98 7.21 -18.56
C GLN A 127 12.71 8.06 -18.59
N LYS A 128 11.69 7.67 -17.80
CA LYS A 128 10.34 8.29 -17.82
C LYS A 128 9.97 9.06 -16.56
N GLY A 129 10.87 9.12 -15.58
CA GLY A 129 10.62 9.71 -14.28
C GLY A 129 9.82 8.79 -13.33
N PRO A 130 9.71 9.16 -12.06
CA PRO A 130 8.85 8.47 -11.10
C PRO A 130 7.36 8.75 -11.40
N ILE A 131 6.44 8.11 -10.68
CA ILE A 131 5.01 8.47 -10.66
C ILE A 131 4.78 9.22 -9.35
N LEU A 132 4.37 10.49 -9.44
CA LEU A 132 4.10 11.34 -8.27
C LEU A 132 2.77 10.93 -7.61
N ASP A 133 2.66 11.18 -6.31
CA ASP A 133 1.45 11.07 -5.48
C ASP A 133 0.23 11.74 -6.11
N ASP A 134 0.43 12.90 -6.71
CA ASP A 134 -0.61 13.67 -7.38
C ASP A 134 -1.21 12.90 -8.58
N GLU A 135 -0.32 12.22 -9.34
CA GLU A 135 -0.70 11.31 -10.43
C GLU A 135 -1.38 10.03 -9.92
N ILE A 136 -0.97 9.54 -8.74
CA ILE A 136 -1.55 8.37 -8.07
C ILE A 136 -2.96 8.72 -7.55
N ASN A 137 -3.13 9.89 -6.96
CA ASN A 137 -4.38 10.39 -6.42
C ASN A 137 -5.40 10.56 -7.54
N GLU A 138 -5.01 11.21 -8.64
CA GLU A 138 -5.87 11.37 -9.81
C GLU A 138 -6.29 10.02 -10.39
N ALA A 139 -5.38 9.05 -10.46
CA ALA A 139 -5.65 7.74 -11.06
C ALA A 139 -6.50 6.82 -10.17
N MET A 140 -6.37 6.87 -8.84
CA MET A 140 -6.99 5.87 -7.94
C MET A 140 -7.82 6.43 -6.78
N VAL A 141 -7.55 7.64 -6.29
CA VAL A 141 -8.22 8.18 -5.09
C VAL A 141 -9.42 9.03 -5.50
N ARG A 142 -9.19 10.04 -6.34
CA ARG A 142 -10.22 10.96 -6.85
C ARG A 142 -11.40 10.24 -7.49
N PRO A 143 -11.23 9.16 -8.29
CA PRO A 143 -12.34 8.46 -8.94
C PRO A 143 -13.22 7.60 -8.01
N LEU A 144 -12.85 7.38 -6.74
CA LEU A 144 -13.57 6.47 -5.85
C LEU A 144 -14.96 7.00 -5.52
N VAL A 145 -15.98 6.28 -6.01
CA VAL A 145 -17.39 6.63 -5.80
C VAL A 145 -17.91 6.19 -4.44
N HIS A 146 -19.04 6.74 -4.04
CA HIS A 146 -19.70 6.42 -2.78
C HIS A 146 -19.86 4.91 -2.55
N GLY A 147 -19.34 4.46 -1.40
CA GLY A 147 -19.39 3.07 -0.95
C GLY A 147 -18.29 2.15 -1.51
N ALA A 148 -17.49 2.61 -2.47
CA ALA A 148 -16.27 1.90 -2.86
C ALA A 148 -15.16 2.14 -1.83
N LYS A 149 -14.30 1.15 -1.62
CA LYS A 149 -13.17 1.25 -0.69
C LYS A 149 -11.87 0.82 -1.36
N LEU A 150 -10.84 1.66 -1.25
CA LEU A 150 -9.47 1.39 -1.65
C LEU A 150 -8.59 1.23 -0.40
N HIS A 151 -7.88 0.12 -0.33
CA HIS A 151 -6.76 -0.07 0.60
C HIS A 151 -5.46 -0.13 -0.18
N ALA A 152 -4.61 0.85 0.04
CA ALA A 152 -3.24 0.86 -0.44
C ALA A 152 -2.29 0.37 0.65
N VAL A 153 -1.38 -0.52 0.29
CA VAL A 153 -0.29 -0.99 1.14
C VAL A 153 1.00 -0.66 0.39
N VAL A 154 1.78 0.31 0.86
CA VAL A 154 2.98 0.78 0.14
C VAL A 154 4.23 0.56 0.98
N ASP A 155 5.14 -0.23 0.43
CA ASP A 155 6.44 -0.62 1.00
C ASP A 155 7.55 0.04 0.19
N ALA A 156 7.75 1.33 0.44
CA ALA A 156 8.77 2.17 -0.18
C ALA A 156 9.25 3.24 0.82
N CYS A 157 10.46 3.78 0.62
CA CYS A 157 10.90 4.99 1.33
C CYS A 157 9.94 6.14 1.04
N HIS A 158 9.77 7.06 2.01
CA HIS A 158 9.01 8.30 1.81
C HIS A 158 7.61 8.03 1.20
N SER A 159 6.85 7.12 1.82
CA SER A 159 5.54 6.70 1.28
C SER A 159 4.37 7.00 2.20
N ALA A 160 4.58 7.89 3.19
CA ALA A 160 3.54 8.25 4.17
C ALA A 160 2.36 8.99 3.52
N THR A 161 2.66 9.85 2.54
CA THR A 161 1.71 10.73 1.85
C THR A 161 1.51 10.37 0.38
N VAL A 162 2.05 9.23 -0.10
CA VAL A 162 2.08 8.82 -1.53
C VAL A 162 0.71 8.65 -2.24
N LEU A 163 -0.40 8.82 -1.53
CA LEU A 163 -1.77 8.82 -2.07
C LEU A 163 -2.44 10.20 -1.96
N ASP A 164 -1.77 11.21 -1.43
CA ASP A 164 -2.35 12.50 -1.08
C ASP A 164 -3.62 12.35 -0.25
N LEU A 165 -3.50 11.72 0.92
CA LEU A 165 -4.65 11.55 1.81
C LEU A 165 -4.67 12.65 2.88
N PRO A 166 -5.82 13.30 3.11
CA PRO A 166 -5.94 14.48 3.95
C PRO A 166 -5.73 14.22 5.45
N PHE A 167 -5.82 12.97 5.90
CA PHE A 167 -5.71 12.63 7.31
C PHE A 167 -4.62 11.60 7.55
N LEU A 168 -3.65 11.96 8.38
CA LEU A 168 -2.59 11.05 8.83
C LEU A 168 -2.90 10.57 10.25
N CYS A 169 -2.75 9.27 10.48
CA CYS A 169 -2.85 8.65 11.78
C CYS A 169 -1.50 8.12 12.21
N HIS A 170 -0.99 8.68 13.31
CA HIS A 170 0.29 8.31 13.89
C HIS A 170 0.09 7.85 15.33
N MET A 171 1.06 7.09 15.84
CA MET A 171 1.06 6.66 17.24
C MET A 171 1.71 7.74 18.11
N SER A 172 0.95 8.27 19.07
CA SER A 172 1.47 9.23 20.03
C SER A 172 2.53 8.60 20.95
N ARG A 173 3.31 9.45 21.63
CA ARG A 173 4.27 9.01 22.66
C ARG A 173 3.62 8.25 23.82
N SER A 174 2.32 8.45 24.05
CA SER A 174 1.55 7.73 25.07
C SER A 174 1.01 6.38 24.59
N GLY A 175 1.31 6.00 23.35
CA GLY A 175 0.95 4.71 22.76
C GLY A 175 -0.47 4.65 22.20
N ASN A 176 -1.11 5.80 22.00
CA ASN A 176 -2.45 5.89 21.40
C ASN A 176 -2.35 6.44 19.99
N TRP A 177 -3.18 5.92 19.09
CA TRP A 177 -3.27 6.42 17.73
C TRP A 177 -4.10 7.70 17.66
N GLN A 178 -3.59 8.70 16.93
CA GLN A 178 -4.21 10.01 16.82
C GLN A 178 -4.25 10.42 15.35
N TRP A 179 -5.38 11.01 14.94
CA TRP A 179 -5.53 11.61 13.63
C TRP A 179 -5.03 13.06 13.65
N GLU A 180 -4.33 13.42 12.59
CA GLU A 180 -3.93 14.77 12.24
C GLU A 180 -4.54 15.14 10.89
N ASP A 181 -4.85 16.42 10.75
CA ASP A 181 -5.35 17.00 9.50
C ASP A 181 -4.17 17.58 8.72
N HIS A 182 -3.90 16.99 7.56
CA HIS A 182 -2.79 17.32 6.67
C HIS A 182 -3.30 17.98 5.37
N ARG A 183 -4.55 18.46 5.35
CA ARG A 183 -5.06 19.19 4.19
C ARG A 183 -4.23 20.45 3.92
N PRO A 184 -3.87 20.71 2.66
CA PRO A 184 -3.01 21.83 2.34
C PRO A 184 -3.73 23.17 2.58
N PRO A 185 -3.02 24.21 3.05
CA PRO A 185 -3.58 25.55 3.21
C PRO A 185 -4.12 26.14 1.90
N SER A 186 -3.62 25.66 0.73
CA SER A 186 -4.09 26.03 -0.60
C SER A 186 -5.56 25.69 -0.85
N GLY A 187 -6.11 24.71 -0.11
CA GLY A 187 -7.45 24.17 -0.32
C GLY A 187 -7.54 23.19 -1.49
N ALA A 188 -6.41 22.71 -2.02
CA ALA A 188 -6.37 21.66 -3.04
C ALA A 188 -7.18 20.43 -2.59
N CYS A 189 -7.99 19.89 -3.50
CA CYS A 189 -8.88 18.77 -3.18
C CYS A 189 -8.12 17.44 -3.31
N LYS A 190 -7.55 16.98 -2.19
CA LYS A 190 -6.88 15.69 -2.03
C LYS A 190 -7.86 14.54 -1.65
N GLY A 191 -9.15 14.69 -2.01
CA GLY A 191 -10.25 13.83 -1.55
C GLY A 191 -10.75 12.82 -2.59
N THR A 192 -11.72 11.98 -2.19
CA THR A 192 -12.39 11.00 -3.06
C THR A 192 -13.71 11.57 -3.62
N SER A 193 -14.28 10.90 -4.64
CA SER A 193 -15.65 11.16 -5.14
C SER A 193 -16.75 10.51 -4.26
N GLY A 194 -16.52 10.41 -2.96
CA GLY A 194 -17.44 9.87 -1.95
C GLY A 194 -17.11 8.46 -1.46
N GLY A 195 -16.15 7.77 -2.07
CA GLY A 195 -15.60 6.50 -1.58
C GLY A 195 -14.61 6.70 -0.42
N GLN A 196 -14.00 5.61 0.03
CA GLN A 196 -12.98 5.64 1.08
C GLN A 196 -11.64 5.14 0.55
N ALA A 197 -10.58 5.93 0.74
CA ALA A 197 -9.21 5.49 0.54
C ALA A 197 -8.49 5.38 1.89
N VAL A 198 -7.74 4.31 2.08
CA VAL A 198 -6.89 4.08 3.25
C VAL A 198 -5.52 3.61 2.78
N LEU A 199 -4.47 4.25 3.25
CA LEU A 199 -3.08 3.87 3.00
C LEU A 199 -2.46 3.34 4.29
N ILE A 200 -1.79 2.20 4.19
CA ILE A 200 -0.88 1.67 5.20
C ILE A 200 0.51 1.68 4.58
N SER A 201 1.43 2.42 5.19
CA SER A 201 2.80 2.53 4.71
C SER A 201 3.80 2.52 5.86
N GLY A 202 5.07 2.35 5.53
CA GLY A 202 6.14 2.32 6.52
C GLY A 202 7.07 3.51 6.33
N TYR A 203 7.28 4.28 7.39
CA TYR A 203 8.16 5.44 7.40
C TYR A 203 9.43 5.12 8.19
N SER A 204 10.61 5.52 7.71
CA SER A 204 11.82 5.52 8.53
C SER A 204 12.11 6.94 9.00
N ASP A 205 12.28 7.13 10.31
CA ASP A 205 12.53 8.40 11.02
C ASP A 205 13.92 9.00 10.77
N GLY A 206 14.67 8.45 9.83
CA GLY A 206 16.12 8.54 9.85
C GLY A 206 16.74 9.56 8.91
N LYS A 207 16.51 10.88 9.10
CA LYS A 207 17.42 11.95 8.62
C LYS A 207 18.03 11.72 7.21
N SER A 208 17.29 11.08 6.28
CA SER A 208 17.77 10.86 4.93
C SER A 208 17.68 12.20 4.24
N LYS A 209 18.82 12.65 3.72
CA LYS A 209 18.90 13.94 3.05
C LYS A 209 18.05 13.83 1.79
N PHE A 210 17.20 14.84 1.59
CA PHE A 210 16.52 15.16 0.33
C PHE A 210 17.27 14.60 -0.87
N SER A 211 16.67 13.61 -1.53
CA SER A 211 17.28 12.96 -2.68
C SER A 211 16.26 12.84 -3.80
N VAL A 212 16.56 13.54 -4.89
CA VAL A 212 15.89 13.41 -6.19
C VAL A 212 16.16 12.02 -6.81
N ASN A 213 17.03 11.22 -6.20
CA ASN A 213 17.43 9.90 -6.68
C ASN A 213 16.75 8.80 -5.87
N PRO A 214 16.28 7.72 -6.51
CA PRO A 214 15.67 6.58 -5.83
C PRO A 214 16.56 6.01 -4.72
N GLU A 215 16.04 5.91 -3.50
CA GLU A 215 16.79 5.38 -2.35
C GLU A 215 16.40 3.94 -2.03
N ALA A 216 17.39 3.05 -1.99
CA ALA A 216 17.20 1.70 -1.51
C ALA A 216 17.12 1.69 0.01
N CYS A 217 15.91 1.48 0.57
CA CYS A 217 15.78 1.21 1.99
C CYS A 217 16.33 -0.17 2.33
N ALA A 218 17.17 -0.26 3.36
CA ALA A 218 17.54 -1.55 3.95
C ALA A 218 16.33 -2.33 4.52
N SER A 219 15.16 -1.69 4.62
CA SER A 219 13.92 -2.25 5.18
C SER A 219 12.79 -2.50 4.18
N VAL A 220 13.01 -2.38 2.86
CA VAL A 220 11.94 -2.73 1.88
C VAL A 220 11.51 -4.18 2.13
N GLY A 221 10.22 -4.37 2.39
CA GLY A 221 9.60 -5.65 2.72
C GLY A 221 9.21 -5.78 4.20
N ALA A 222 9.71 -4.94 5.11
CA ALA A 222 9.37 -5.01 6.53
C ALA A 222 7.91 -4.62 6.79
N MET A 223 7.39 -3.62 6.08
CA MET A 223 6.00 -3.19 6.17
C MET A 223 5.07 -4.27 5.59
N THR A 224 5.36 -4.79 4.40
CA THR A 224 4.56 -5.86 3.78
C THR A 224 4.56 -7.11 4.66
N HIS A 225 5.73 -7.49 5.19
CA HIS A 225 5.85 -8.63 6.09
C HIS A 225 5.00 -8.44 7.36
N SER A 226 5.11 -7.28 8.02
CA SER A 226 4.38 -7.01 9.26
C SER A 226 2.89 -6.95 9.03
N PHE A 227 2.43 -6.34 7.93
CA PHE A 227 1.03 -6.32 7.53
C PHE A 227 0.48 -7.72 7.34
N ILE A 228 1.12 -8.53 6.49
CA ILE A 228 0.66 -9.90 6.20
C ILE A 228 0.61 -10.73 7.49
N LYS A 229 1.67 -10.66 8.31
CA LYS A 229 1.73 -11.39 9.57
C LYS A 229 0.67 -10.94 10.57
N ALA A 230 0.42 -9.64 10.69
CA ALA A 230 -0.61 -9.13 11.59
C ALA A 230 -2.01 -9.61 11.15
N VAL A 231 -2.32 -9.59 9.86
CA VAL A 231 -3.60 -10.08 9.32
C VAL A 231 -3.76 -11.60 9.49
N GLU A 232 -2.68 -12.37 9.37
CA GLU A 232 -2.68 -13.83 9.61
C GLU A 232 -2.91 -14.18 11.09
N CYS A 233 -2.27 -13.44 12.00
CA CYS A 233 -2.34 -13.69 13.44
C CYS A 233 -3.67 -13.23 14.06
N GLU A 234 -4.27 -12.16 13.53
CA GLU A 234 -5.47 -11.59 14.12
C GLU A 234 -6.76 -12.24 13.57
N PRO A 235 -7.82 -12.35 14.39
CA PRO A 235 -9.10 -12.89 13.95
C PRO A 235 -9.76 -11.98 12.91
N ARG A 236 -10.70 -12.54 12.14
CA ARG A 236 -11.54 -11.75 11.24
C ARG A 236 -12.32 -10.70 12.05
N GLY A 237 -12.42 -9.48 11.53
CA GLY A 237 -13.06 -8.37 12.22
C GLY A 237 -12.16 -7.64 13.23
N VAL A 238 -10.85 -7.92 13.23
CA VAL A 238 -9.85 -7.10 13.95
C VAL A 238 -10.03 -5.63 13.60
N THR A 239 -9.85 -4.74 14.57
CA THR A 239 -9.95 -3.29 14.34
C THR A 239 -8.67 -2.73 13.75
N TYR A 240 -8.73 -1.59 13.06
CA TYR A 240 -7.53 -0.94 12.51
C TYR A 240 -6.48 -0.66 13.59
N GLY A 241 -6.89 -0.16 14.76
CA GLY A 241 -5.98 0.11 15.86
C GLY A 241 -5.28 -1.15 16.36
N ARG A 242 -5.99 -2.28 16.48
CA ARG A 242 -5.38 -3.56 16.86
C ARG A 242 -4.43 -4.08 15.79
N LEU A 243 -4.82 -4.02 14.51
CA LEU A 243 -3.99 -4.42 13.39
C LEU A 243 -2.66 -3.65 13.38
N LEU A 244 -2.72 -2.31 13.43
CA LEU A 244 -1.54 -1.45 13.42
C LEU A 244 -0.64 -1.68 14.65
N THR A 245 -1.23 -1.87 15.83
CA THR A 245 -0.46 -2.23 17.04
C THR A 245 0.27 -3.56 16.88
N THR A 246 -0.38 -4.57 16.27
CA THR A 246 0.25 -5.87 16.01
C THR A 246 1.36 -5.75 14.95
N MET A 247 1.15 -4.97 13.89
CA MET A 247 2.20 -4.68 12.90
C MET A 247 3.43 -4.02 13.56
N LYS A 248 3.22 -2.98 14.38
CA LYS A 248 4.30 -2.32 15.11
C LYS A 248 5.05 -3.29 16.02
N ALA A 249 4.35 -4.15 16.76
CA ALA A 249 4.97 -5.15 17.62
C ALA A 249 5.83 -6.16 16.82
N ILE A 250 5.39 -6.58 15.63
CA ILE A 250 6.17 -7.46 14.74
C ILE A 250 7.45 -6.77 14.28
N MET A 251 7.37 -5.48 13.92
CA MET A 251 8.51 -4.70 13.45
C MET A 251 9.53 -4.42 14.56
N THR A 252 9.08 -4.15 15.79
CA THR A 252 9.98 -3.89 16.92
C THR A 252 10.67 -5.15 17.45
N ASN A 253 10.06 -6.32 17.31
CA ASN A 253 10.57 -7.58 17.88
C ASN A 253 11.53 -8.36 16.95
N GLY A 254 11.88 -7.80 15.79
CA GLY A 254 13.07 -8.19 15.01
C GLY A 254 13.30 -9.69 14.79
N GLY A 255 12.27 -10.49 14.49
CA GLY A 255 12.44 -11.91 14.13
C GLY A 255 12.16 -12.95 15.22
N GLY A 256 11.42 -12.61 16.28
CA GLY A 256 10.88 -13.62 17.21
C GLY A 256 9.72 -14.42 16.60
N SER A 257 9.81 -15.75 16.64
CA SER A 257 8.69 -16.68 16.42
C SER A 257 7.44 -16.15 17.13
N CYS A 258 6.38 -15.85 16.39
CA CYS A 258 5.06 -15.99 16.99
C CYS A 258 4.89 -17.50 17.19
N ASP A 259 5.13 -18.00 18.40
CA ASP A 259 4.83 -19.37 18.77
C ASP A 259 3.31 -19.58 18.66
N LEU A 260 2.88 -19.92 17.46
CA LEU A 260 1.57 -20.46 17.16
C LEU A 260 1.81 -21.86 16.63
N GLN A 261 1.41 -22.85 17.44
CA GLN A 261 1.33 -24.25 17.05
C GLN A 261 0.51 -24.39 15.76
N GLY A 262 1.19 -24.38 14.62
CA GLY A 262 0.70 -24.88 13.35
C GLY A 262 1.00 -26.38 13.21
N PRO A 263 0.38 -27.06 12.22
CA PRO A 263 0.49 -28.50 12.07
C PRO A 263 1.94 -28.92 11.88
N ILE A 264 2.31 -30.02 12.53
CA ILE A 264 3.65 -30.64 12.48
C ILE A 264 4.08 -30.87 11.03
N GLY A 265 5.13 -30.19 10.54
CA GLY A 265 5.89 -30.67 9.37
C GLY A 265 6.41 -29.68 8.31
N ALA A 266 6.22 -28.36 8.40
CA ALA A 266 6.80 -27.44 7.39
C ALA A 266 8.18 -26.89 7.82
N PRO A 267 9.21 -26.88 6.96
CA PRO A 267 10.52 -26.36 7.32
C PRO A 267 10.49 -24.83 7.45
N VAL A 268 10.87 -24.34 8.63
CA VAL A 268 10.99 -22.91 8.94
C VAL A 268 12.16 -22.31 8.14
N ARG A 269 11.84 -21.42 7.20
CA ARG A 269 12.85 -20.67 6.43
C ARG A 269 13.30 -19.46 7.27
N LYS A 270 14.61 -19.31 7.41
CA LYS A 270 15.30 -18.24 8.17
C LYS A 270 14.74 -16.85 7.79
N VAL A 271 14.17 -16.14 8.76
CA VAL A 271 13.55 -14.81 8.58
C VAL A 271 14.67 -13.75 8.51
N ALA A 272 14.52 -12.78 7.61
CA ALA A 272 15.47 -11.67 7.45
C ALA A 272 15.44 -10.76 8.70
N ASN A 273 16.62 -10.39 9.20
CA ASN A 273 16.76 -9.36 10.24
C ASN A 273 16.52 -7.99 9.59
N PHE A 274 15.34 -7.41 9.82
CA PHE A 274 15.07 -6.02 9.45
C PHE A 274 15.63 -5.09 10.53
N SER A 275 16.91 -4.72 10.39
CA SER A 275 17.52 -3.68 11.23
C SER A 275 17.27 -2.31 10.60
N GLY A 276 16.15 -1.68 10.96
CA GLY A 276 15.79 -0.31 10.57
C GLY A 276 14.54 0.10 11.34
N VAL A 277 14.54 1.29 11.93
CA VAL A 277 13.38 1.83 12.64
C VAL A 277 12.40 2.28 11.57
N GLN A 278 11.53 1.36 11.14
CA GLN A 278 10.39 1.70 10.31
C GLN A 278 9.15 1.74 11.21
N GLU A 279 8.48 2.87 11.26
CA GLU A 279 7.20 3.05 11.93
C GLU A 279 6.06 2.83 10.94
N THR A 280 5.01 2.15 11.38
CA THR A 280 3.79 1.98 10.61
C THR A 280 2.94 3.24 10.67
N ASN A 281 2.59 3.78 9.51
CA ASN A 281 1.67 4.89 9.38
C ASN A 281 0.38 4.43 8.71
N LEU A 282 -0.71 5.13 9.04
CA LEU A 282 -2.00 4.98 8.40
C LEU A 282 -2.43 6.35 7.91
N SER A 283 -2.83 6.51 6.66
CA SER A 283 -3.52 7.72 6.21
C SER A 283 -4.86 7.36 5.55
N SER A 284 -5.79 8.32 5.50
CA SER A 284 -7.16 8.06 5.07
C SER A 284 -7.81 9.30 4.47
N SER A 285 -8.75 9.08 3.55
CA SER A 285 -9.61 10.14 2.99
C SER A 285 -10.59 10.74 4.00
N GLU A 286 -10.85 10.03 5.10
CA GLU A 286 -11.70 10.47 6.22
C GLU A 286 -11.14 9.98 7.56
N MET A 287 -11.33 10.75 8.63
CA MET A 287 -11.06 10.28 9.99
C MET A 287 -12.12 9.26 10.43
N PHE A 288 -11.72 8.23 11.17
CA PHE A 288 -12.63 7.25 11.77
C PHE A 288 -12.10 6.71 13.10
N ASP A 289 -12.98 6.18 13.94
CA ASP A 289 -12.57 5.52 15.18
C ASP A 289 -11.85 4.19 14.86
N ILE A 290 -10.53 4.23 14.85
CA ILE A 290 -9.70 3.07 14.49
C ILE A 290 -9.84 1.91 15.48
N TYR A 291 -10.26 2.18 16.72
CA TYR A 291 -10.43 1.17 17.76
C TYR A 291 -11.78 0.49 17.69
N ARG A 292 -12.72 1.02 16.90
CA ARG A 292 -14.04 0.43 16.66
C ARG A 292 -14.23 -0.06 15.23
N LYS A 293 -13.60 0.59 14.24
CA LYS A 293 -13.78 0.23 12.84
C LYS A 293 -13.08 -1.10 12.55
N PRO A 294 -13.80 -2.13 12.08
CA PRO A 294 -13.19 -3.39 11.67
C PRO A 294 -12.41 -3.20 10.37
N PHE A 295 -11.24 -3.83 10.30
CA PHE A 295 -10.48 -4.00 9.07
C PHE A 295 -11.12 -5.12 8.24
N ALA A 296 -11.42 -4.81 6.99
CA ALA A 296 -11.97 -5.75 6.01
C ALA A 296 -11.50 -5.34 4.62
N LEU A 297 -11.10 -6.33 3.82
CA LEU A 297 -10.84 -6.29 2.39
C LEU A 297 -11.87 -7.17 1.68
#